data_AF-A0A7C1BWT9-F1
#
_entry.id   AF-A0A7C1BWT9-F1
#
_cell.length_a   1.000
_cell.length_b   1.000
_cell.length_c   1.000
_cell.angle_alpha   90.00
_cell.angle_beta   90.00
_cell.angle_gamma   90.00
#
_symmetry.space_group_name_H-M   'P 1'
#
loop_
_entity.id
_entity.type
_entity.pdbx_description
1 polymer ?
#
loop_
_entity_poly.entity_id
_entity_poly.type
_entity_poly.pdbx_seq_one_letter_code
_entity_poly.pdbx_strand_id
1 'polypeptide(L)'
;KFQFTSLFTMPIVSIIVSLIFVYSGLNKFIPSLLISPLKMIGDTSFPLSMIILGAWLGKVRGSLSYIDLAKASFAKLIIVPAVLFFLLIRGKVSSLLGLFVILEASMPSAASLPIIVELRGGDSKFVSGGVFISHLLSIITIPLWFYLFSRFTGIKL
;
A
#
# COMPACT_ATOMS: atom_id res chain seq x y z
N LYS A 1 -20.67 -10.93 -13.09
CA LYS A 1 -19.96 -12.22 -13.28
C LYS A 1 -18.49 -12.00 -12.94
N PHE A 2 -17.97 -12.60 -11.85
CA PHE A 2 -16.54 -12.57 -11.55
C PHE A 2 -15.81 -13.36 -12.65
N GLN A 3 -14.92 -12.71 -13.41
CA GLN A 3 -14.10 -13.36 -14.43
C GLN A 3 -12.75 -13.71 -13.79
N PHE A 4 -12.46 -15.01 -13.58
CA PHE A 4 -11.20 -15.44 -12.96
C PHE A 4 -9.95 -14.97 -13.73
N THR A 5 -10.08 -14.73 -15.04
CA THR A 5 -9.03 -14.19 -15.90
C THR A 5 -8.61 -12.76 -15.54
N SER A 6 -9.47 -11.95 -14.90
CA SER A 6 -9.09 -10.59 -14.49
C SER A 6 -8.18 -10.56 -13.26
N LEU A 7 -7.94 -11.70 -12.60
CA LEU A 7 -7.02 -11.82 -11.47
C LEU A 7 -5.55 -11.93 -11.92
N PHE A 8 -5.29 -12.43 -13.13
CA PHE A 8 -3.94 -12.58 -13.66
C PHE A 8 -3.47 -11.30 -14.37
N THR A 9 -3.26 -10.25 -13.57
CA THR A 9 -2.63 -9.02 -14.06
C THR A 9 -1.11 -9.17 -14.18
N MET A 10 -0.48 -8.40 -15.06
CA MET A 10 0.99 -8.41 -15.25
C MET A 10 1.77 -8.34 -13.93
N PRO A 11 1.42 -7.47 -12.96
CA PRO A 11 2.11 -7.41 -11.66
C PRO A 11 2.00 -8.72 -10.87
N ILE A 12 0.83 -9.35 -10.83
CA ILE A 12 0.63 -10.61 -10.11
C ILE A 12 1.44 -11.74 -10.76
N VAL A 13 1.42 -11.81 -12.10
CA VAL A 13 2.23 -12.79 -12.84
C VAL A 13 3.72 -12.56 -12.55
N SER A 14 4.20 -11.32 -12.54
CA SER A 14 5.61 -11.04 -12.23
C SER A 14 6.02 -11.46 -10.81
N ILE A 15 5.14 -11.27 -9.81
CA ILE A 15 5.40 -11.70 -8.43
C ILE A 15 5.47 -13.22 -8.35
N ILE A 16 4.51 -13.93 -8.97
CA ILE A 16 4.50 -15.40 -8.98
C ILE A 16 5.76 -15.95 -9.66
N VAL A 17 6.12 -15.41 -10.83
CA VAL A 17 7.35 -15.81 -11.54
C VAL A 17 8.57 -15.53 -10.66
N SER A 18 8.67 -14.34 -10.07
CA SER A 18 9.79 -14.00 -9.17
C SER A 18 9.92 -14.99 -8.00
N LEU A 19 8.82 -15.34 -7.34
CA LEU A 19 8.81 -16.31 -6.26
C LEU A 19 9.29 -17.69 -6.73
N ILE A 20 8.81 -18.18 -7.88
CA ILE A 20 9.26 -19.45 -8.47
C ILE A 20 10.77 -19.44 -8.73
N PHE A 21 11.30 -18.35 -9.29
CA PHE A 21 12.74 -18.20 -9.56
C PHE A 21 13.59 -18.19 -8.28
N VAL A 22 13.08 -17.58 -7.20
CA VAL A 22 13.78 -17.55 -5.90
C VAL A 22 13.74 -18.92 -5.23
N TYR A 23 12.58 -19.57 -5.15
CA TYR A 23 12.43 -20.87 -4.48
C TYR A 23 13.10 -22.03 -5.24
N SER A 24 13.19 -21.96 -6.56
CA SER A 24 13.91 -22.95 -7.36
C SER A 24 15.44 -22.79 -7.30
N GLY A 25 15.95 -21.72 -6.68
CA GLY A 25 17.39 -21.41 -6.65
C GLY A 25 17.95 -20.93 -8.00
N LEU A 26 17.10 -20.72 -9.01
CA LEU A 26 17.49 -20.24 -10.34
C LEU A 26 18.03 -18.80 -10.30
N ASN A 27 17.68 -18.04 -9.27
CA ASN A 27 18.20 -16.69 -9.05
C ASN A 27 19.74 -16.62 -9.03
N LYS A 28 20.43 -17.69 -8.63
CA LYS A 28 21.90 -17.76 -8.60
C LYS A 28 22.55 -17.79 -9.99
N PHE A 29 21.82 -18.23 -11.01
CA PHE A 29 22.31 -18.31 -12.38
C PHE A 29 22.08 -17.01 -13.16
N ILE A 30 21.34 -16.06 -12.59
CA ILE A 30 21.08 -14.79 -13.24
C ILE A 30 22.26 -13.84 -12.92
N PRO A 31 23.02 -13.39 -13.94
CA PRO A 31 24.13 -12.48 -13.72
C PRO A 31 23.65 -11.14 -13.16
N SER A 32 24.44 -10.56 -12.25
CA SER A 32 24.17 -9.25 -11.64
C SER A 32 24.00 -8.14 -12.67
N LEU A 33 24.64 -8.26 -13.84
CA LEU A 33 24.51 -7.34 -14.96
C LEU A 33 23.05 -7.21 -15.46
N LEU A 34 22.23 -8.25 -15.34
CA LEU A 34 20.81 -8.22 -15.71
C LEU A 34 19.91 -7.75 -14.56
N ILE A 35 20.18 -8.23 -13.34
CA ILE A 35 19.34 -7.90 -12.17
C ILE A 35 19.50 -6.44 -11.77
N SER A 36 20.71 -5.88 -11.85
CA SER A 36 20.97 -4.53 -11.32
C SER A 36 20.16 -3.44 -12.05
N PRO A 37 20.14 -3.38 -13.41
CA PRO A 37 19.31 -2.42 -14.12
C PRO A 37 17.80 -2.63 -13.87
N LEU A 38 17.34 -3.88 -13.83
CA LEU A 38 15.92 -4.19 -13.55
C LEU A 38 15.52 -3.73 -12.15
N LYS A 39 16.39 -3.94 -11.16
CA LYS A 39 16.19 -3.45 -9.79
C LYS A 39 16.13 -1.93 -9.75
N MET A 40 17.05 -1.23 -10.44
CA MET A 40 17.04 0.24 -10.50
C MET A 40 15.74 0.79 -11.11
N ILE A 41 15.23 0.16 -12.17
CA ILE A 41 13.93 0.53 -12.77
C ILE A 41 12.79 0.28 -11.78
N GLY A 42 12.80 -0.87 -11.10
CA GLY A 42 11.82 -1.21 -10.06
C GLY A 42 11.81 -0.19 -8.92
N ASP A 43 12.99 0.12 -8.37
CA ASP A 43 13.16 1.07 -7.26
C ASP A 43 12.72 2.49 -7.65
N THR A 44 12.88 2.88 -8.92
CA THR A 44 12.45 4.19 -9.44
C THR A 44 10.93 4.28 -9.66
N SER A 45 10.25 3.15 -9.78
CA SER A 45 8.80 3.11 -10.06
C SER A 45 7.96 3.75 -8.95
N PHE A 46 8.38 3.59 -7.69
CA PHE A 46 7.68 4.19 -6.55
C PHE A 46 7.83 5.73 -6.51
N PRO A 47 9.04 6.32 -6.55
CA PRO A 47 9.22 7.77 -6.69
C PRO A 47 8.50 8.36 -7.89
N LEU A 48 8.55 7.69 -9.05
CA LEU A 48 7.86 8.16 -10.25
C LEU A 48 6.34 8.18 -10.06
N SER A 49 5.77 7.17 -9.40
CA SER A 49 4.34 7.15 -9.05
C SER A 49 3.96 8.32 -8.15
N MET A 50 4.84 8.69 -7.21
CA MET A 50 4.62 9.85 -6.33
C MET A 50 4.70 11.19 -7.06
N ILE A 51 5.62 11.33 -8.02
CA ILE A 51 5.68 12.52 -8.88
C ILE A 51 4.39 12.67 -9.70
N ILE A 52 3.90 11.58 -10.28
CA ILE A 52 2.66 11.58 -11.07
C ILE A 52 1.45 11.91 -10.19
N LEU A 53 1.38 11.36 -8.97
CA LEU A 53 0.35 11.73 -7.99
C LEU A 53 0.36 13.25 -7.73
N GLY A 54 1.54 13.83 -7.50
CA GLY A 54 1.68 15.27 -7.29
C GLY A 54 1.24 16.09 -8.51
N ALA A 55 1.58 15.63 -9.71
CA ALA A 55 1.17 16.28 -10.95
C ALA A 55 -0.36 16.26 -11.16
N TRP A 56 -1.04 15.18 -10.78
CA TRP A 56 -2.52 15.14 -10.81
C TRP A 56 -3.15 15.99 -9.73
N LEU A 57 -2.57 16.02 -8.54
CA LEU A 57 -3.03 16.89 -7.46
C LEU A 57 -2.95 18.37 -7.86
N GLY A 58 -1.85 18.78 -8.53
CA GLY A 58 -1.69 20.14 -9.04
C GLY A 58 -2.68 20.52 -10.17
N LYS A 59 -3.32 19.54 -10.82
CA LYS A 59 -4.36 19.76 -11.85
C LYS A 59 -5.77 19.86 -11.29
N VAL A 60 -5.95 19.72 -9.98
CA VAL A 60 -7.24 19.92 -9.31
C VAL A 60 -7.57 21.42 -9.36
N ARG A 61 -8.63 21.79 -10.09
CA ARG A 61 -9.17 23.15 -10.13
C ARG A 61 -10.59 23.10 -9.54
N GLY A 62 -10.83 23.82 -8.44
CA GLY A 62 -12.12 23.85 -7.73
C GLY A 62 -12.13 23.16 -6.36
N SER A 63 -13.28 23.17 -5.69
CA SER A 63 -13.46 22.50 -4.40
C SER A 63 -13.66 20.99 -4.60
N LEU A 64 -12.56 20.25 -4.70
CA LEU A 64 -12.61 18.83 -4.36
C LEU A 64 -13.20 18.73 -2.95
N SER A 65 -14.14 17.80 -2.69
CA SER A 65 -14.64 17.59 -1.33
C SER A 65 -13.58 16.87 -0.49
N TYR A 66 -12.51 17.60 -0.14
CA TYR A 66 -11.42 17.11 0.70
C TYR A 66 -11.92 16.63 2.05
N ILE A 67 -13.05 17.17 2.52
CA ILE A 67 -13.71 16.74 3.76
C ILE A 67 -14.24 15.31 3.61
N ASP A 68 -14.91 14.98 2.50
CA ASP A 68 -15.45 13.63 2.31
C ASP A 68 -14.34 12.61 2.05
N LEU A 69 -13.30 13.01 1.31
CA LEU A 69 -12.08 12.21 1.14
C LEU A 69 -11.35 11.97 2.47
N ALA A 70 -11.28 12.98 3.33
CA ALA A 70 -10.68 12.85 4.66
C ALA A 70 -11.50 11.91 5.55
N LYS A 71 -12.83 12.05 5.57
CA LYS A 71 -13.72 11.15 6.31
C LYS A 71 -13.57 9.71 5.85
N ALA A 72 -13.58 9.47 4.54
CA ALA A 72 -13.42 8.13 3.98
C ALA A 72 -12.04 7.53 4.29
N SER A 73 -10.97 8.33 4.13
CA SER A 73 -9.60 7.90 4.42
C SER A 73 -9.39 7.62 5.91
N PHE A 74 -9.91 8.48 6.77
CA PHE A 74 -9.85 8.31 8.22
C PHE A 74 -10.64 7.09 8.67
N ALA A 75 -11.86 6.90 8.16
CA ALA A 75 -12.66 5.72 8.44
C ALA A 75 -11.89 4.43 8.07
N LYS A 76 -11.25 4.38 6.89
CA LYS A 76 -10.40 3.23 6.51
C LYS A 76 -9.24 3.03 7.48
N LEU A 77 -8.49 4.09 7.79
CA LEU A 77 -7.29 4.06 8.63
C LEU A 77 -7.56 3.77 10.11
N ILE A 78 -8.81 3.87 10.55
CA ILE A 78 -9.22 3.53 11.91
C ILE A 78 -9.94 2.19 11.94
N ILE A 79 -10.95 1.99 11.09
CA ILE A 79 -11.81 0.80 11.14
C ILE A 79 -11.01 -0.46 10.80
N VAL A 80 -10.20 -0.45 9.73
CA VAL A 80 -9.47 -1.65 9.30
C VAL A 80 -8.44 -2.08 10.35
N PRO A 81 -7.55 -1.20 10.84
CA PRO A 81 -6.63 -1.58 11.91
C PRO A 81 -7.33 -1.91 13.23
N ALA A 82 -8.43 -1.23 13.60
CA ALA A 82 -9.15 -1.51 14.83
C ALA A 82 -9.73 -2.94 14.85
N VAL A 83 -10.33 -3.36 13.72
CA VAL A 83 -10.87 -4.72 13.58
C VAL A 83 -9.74 -5.74 13.70
N LEU A 84 -8.62 -5.53 12.98
CA LEU A 84 -7.48 -6.44 13.03
C LEU A 84 -6.80 -6.45 14.41
N PHE A 85 -6.70 -5.30 15.07
CA PHE A 85 -6.18 -5.19 16.43
C PHE A 85 -7.01 -6.04 17.39
N PHE A 86 -8.34 -5.90 17.35
CA PHE A 86 -9.23 -6.70 18.18
C PHE A 86 -9.06 -8.20 17.94
N LEU A 87 -8.99 -8.61 16.67
CA LEU A 87 -8.80 -10.02 16.30
C LEU A 87 -7.45 -10.56 16.77
N LEU A 88 -6.37 -9.79 16.64
CA LEU A 88 -5.02 -10.21 17.05
C LEU A 88 -4.90 -10.32 18.57
N ILE A 89 -5.46 -9.38 19.33
CA ILE A 89 -5.47 -9.43 20.79
C ILE A 89 -6.30 -10.63 21.27
N ARG A 90 -7.48 -10.86 20.69
CA ARG A 90 -8.33 -12.01 21.05
C ARG A 90 -7.70 -13.35 20.66
N GLY A 91 -6.98 -13.38 19.54
CA GLY A 91 -6.18 -14.52 19.10
C GLY A 91 -4.85 -14.69 19.84
N LYS A 92 -4.50 -13.80 20.78
CA LYS A 92 -3.22 -13.76 21.52
C LYS A 92 -1.99 -13.79 20.59
N VAL A 93 -2.09 -13.15 19.43
CA VAL A 93 -1.00 -13.07 18.45
C VAL A 93 -0.08 -11.89 18.82
N SER A 94 0.79 -12.12 19.80
CA SER A 94 1.77 -11.13 20.30
C SER A 94 3.15 -11.27 19.65
N SER A 95 3.20 -11.73 18.40
CA SER A 95 4.45 -11.94 17.66
C SER A 95 4.77 -10.78 16.73
N LEU A 96 6.00 -10.78 16.18
CA LEU A 96 6.42 -9.87 15.11
C LEU A 96 5.44 -9.89 13.91
N LEU A 97 4.81 -11.05 13.65
CA LEU A 97 3.78 -11.20 12.62
C LEU A 97 2.53 -10.37 12.94
N GLY A 98 2.09 -10.35 14.20
CA GLY A 98 0.96 -9.52 14.64
C GLY A 98 1.25 -8.04 14.46
N LEU A 99 2.48 -7.62 14.78
CA LEU A 99 2.94 -6.24 14.55
C LEU A 99 2.94 -5.90 13.06
N PHE A 100 3.48 -6.77 12.21
CA PHE A 100 3.48 -6.60 10.76
C PHE A 100 2.06 -6.43 10.21
N VAL A 101 1.12 -7.28 10.61
CA VAL A 101 -0.28 -7.20 10.19
C VAL A 101 -0.92 -5.87 10.56
N ILE A 102 -0.66 -5.35 11.77
CA ILE A 102 -1.18 -4.05 12.20
C ILE A 102 -0.57 -2.90 11.42
N LEU A 103 0.73 -2.94 11.17
CA LEU A 103 1.39 -1.89 10.39
C LEU A 103 0.87 -1.86 8.96
N GLU A 104 0.75 -3.02 8.30
CA GLU A 104 0.16 -3.15 6.96
C GLU A 104 -1.29 -2.66 6.91
N ALA A 105 -2.10 -3.01 7.90
CA ALA A 105 -3.47 -2.53 8.01
C ALA A 105 -3.56 -0.99 8.12
N SER A 106 -2.55 -0.39 8.75
CA SER A 106 -2.46 1.05 9.00
C SER A 106 -1.88 1.83 7.83
N MET A 107 -1.47 1.16 6.75
CA MET A 107 -0.88 1.82 5.59
C MET A 107 -1.90 2.71 4.85
N PRO A 108 -1.46 3.87 4.34
CA PRO A 108 -2.29 4.72 3.51
C PRO A 108 -2.70 4.03 2.21
N SER A 109 -3.56 4.69 1.43
CA SER A 109 -3.95 4.18 0.12
C SER A 109 -2.77 4.11 -0.85
N ALA A 110 -2.79 3.13 -1.77
CA ALA A 110 -1.66 2.85 -2.65
C ALA A 110 -1.29 4.05 -3.54
N ALA A 111 0.00 4.36 -3.57
CA ALA A 111 0.64 5.38 -4.39
C ALA A 111 0.35 5.27 -5.90
N SER A 112 0.25 4.04 -6.40
CA SER A 112 0.01 3.74 -7.82
C SER A 112 -1.46 3.79 -8.22
N LEU A 113 -2.39 3.92 -7.26
CA LEU A 113 -3.82 3.88 -7.53
C LEU A 113 -4.28 4.95 -8.53
N PRO A 114 -3.81 6.21 -8.47
CA PRO A 114 -4.19 7.20 -9.45
C PRO A 114 -3.79 6.82 -10.89
N ILE A 115 -2.66 6.10 -11.06
CA ILE A 115 -2.22 5.60 -12.38
C ILE A 115 -3.15 4.55 -12.91
N ILE A 116 -3.53 3.60 -12.06
CA ILE A 116 -4.46 2.53 -12.44
C ILE A 116 -5.83 3.12 -12.83
N VAL A 117 -6.26 4.16 -12.12
CA VAL A 117 -7.54 4.84 -12.38
C VAL A 117 -7.50 5.59 -13.70
N GLU A 118 -6.40 6.31 -13.99
CA GLU A 118 -6.21 6.99 -15.29
C GLU A 118 -6.27 5.99 -16.44
N LEU A 119 -5.53 4.88 -16.33
CA LEU A 119 -5.48 3.84 -17.36
C LEU A 119 -6.84 3.17 -17.60
N ARG A 120 -7.77 3.30 -16.65
CA ARG A 120 -9.14 2.78 -16.74
C ARG A 120 -10.17 3.87 -17.04
N GLY A 121 -9.74 5.08 -17.41
CA GLY A 121 -10.62 6.20 -17.75
C GLY A 121 -11.40 6.79 -16.57
N GLY A 122 -10.92 6.58 -15.35
CA GLY A 122 -11.54 7.11 -14.13
C GLY A 122 -10.99 8.48 -13.71
N ASP A 123 -11.50 9.02 -12.60
CA ASP A 123 -11.08 10.33 -12.07
C ASP A 123 -9.81 10.24 -11.21
N SER A 124 -8.66 10.32 -11.88
CA SER A 124 -7.34 10.30 -11.25
C SER A 124 -7.10 11.50 -10.35
N LYS A 125 -7.78 12.64 -10.57
CA LYS A 125 -7.63 13.85 -9.75
C LYS A 125 -8.28 13.63 -8.38
N PHE A 126 -9.51 13.11 -8.38
CA PHE A 126 -10.22 12.75 -7.16
C PHE A 126 -9.46 11.69 -6.34
N VAL A 127 -8.99 10.65 -7.02
CA VAL A 127 -8.24 9.55 -6.38
C VAL A 127 -6.88 10.02 -5.85
N SER A 128 -6.17 10.88 -6.60
CA SER A 128 -4.92 11.50 -6.12
C SER A 128 -5.14 12.30 -4.85
N GLY A 129 -6.24 13.06 -4.77
CA GLY A 129 -6.64 13.77 -3.56
C GLY A 129 -6.85 12.83 -2.37
N GLY A 130 -7.57 11.72 -2.56
CA GLY A 130 -7.78 10.72 -1.51
C GLY A 130 -6.48 10.04 -1.05
N VAL A 131 -5.61 9.67 -1.99
CA VAL A 131 -4.29 9.08 -1.67
C VAL A 131 -3.44 10.07 -0.88
N PHE A 132 -3.38 11.33 -1.30
CA PHE A 132 -2.64 12.39 -0.60
C PHE A 132 -3.15 12.58 0.83
N ILE A 133 -4.46 12.72 1.03
CA ILE A 133 -5.06 12.89 2.36
C ILE A 133 -4.79 11.66 3.23
N SER A 134 -4.89 10.44 2.69
CA SER A 134 -4.57 9.23 3.45
C SER A 134 -3.11 9.18 3.91
N HIS A 135 -2.16 9.67 3.09
CA HIS A 135 -0.75 9.77 3.48
C HIS A 135 -0.55 10.78 4.61
N LEU A 136 -1.19 11.95 4.53
CA LEU A 136 -1.13 12.93 5.63
C LEU A 136 -1.69 12.37 6.93
N LEU A 137 -2.86 11.71 6.89
CA LEU A 137 -3.46 11.08 8.07
C LEU A 137 -2.57 9.95 8.62
N SER A 138 -1.88 9.21 7.75
CA SER A 138 -1.01 8.09 8.15
C SER A 138 0.16 8.49 9.04
N ILE A 139 0.62 9.75 8.95
CA ILE A 139 1.67 10.31 9.83
C ILE A 139 1.27 10.17 11.31
N ILE A 140 -0.02 10.28 11.61
CA ILE A 140 -0.54 10.16 12.97
C ILE A 140 -1.06 8.74 13.24
N THR A 141 -1.76 8.12 12.28
CA THR A 141 -2.40 6.83 12.52
C THR A 141 -1.40 5.67 12.63
N ILE A 142 -0.31 5.67 11.85
CA ILE A 142 0.69 4.58 11.93
C ILE A 142 1.39 4.55 13.30
N PRO A 143 1.96 5.66 13.81
CA PRO A 143 2.56 5.67 15.15
C PRO A 143 1.55 5.36 16.26
N LEU A 144 0.30 5.82 16.11
CA LEU A 144 -0.77 5.52 17.06
C LEU A 144 -1.02 4.01 17.17
N TRP A 145 -1.24 3.33 16.04
CA TRP A 145 -1.49 1.89 16.03
C TRP A 145 -0.30 1.07 16.49
N PHE A 146 0.91 1.50 16.09
CA PHE A 146 2.16 0.94 16.58
C PHE A 146 2.24 0.99 18.12
N TYR A 147 2.04 2.17 18.69
CA TYR A 147 2.08 2.39 20.13
C TYR A 147 1.03 1.54 20.87
N LEU A 148 -0.22 1.56 20.40
CA LEU A 148 -1.30 0.78 20.99
C LEU A 148 -0.98 -0.73 20.96
N PHE A 149 -0.52 -1.26 19.82
CA PHE A 149 -0.20 -2.68 19.70
C PHE A 149 0.97 -3.10 20.59
N SER A 150 2.06 -2.33 20.58
CA SER A 150 3.21 -2.58 21.46
C SER A 150 2.82 -2.53 22.94
N ARG A 151 1.98 -1.56 23.34
CA ARG A 151 1.55 -1.41 24.74
C ARG A 151 0.72 -2.59 25.23
N PHE A 152 -0.20 -3.10 24.41
CA PHE A 152 -1.09 -4.21 24.80
C PHE A 152 -0.40 -5.59 24.72
N THR A 153 0.51 -5.78 23.78
CA THR A 153 1.19 -7.08 23.58
C THR A 153 2.52 -7.19 24.30
N GLY A 154 3.05 -6.09 24.84
CA GLY A 154 4.34 -6.05 25.53
C GLY A 154 5.55 -6.20 24.61
N ILE A 155 5.35 -6.19 23.29
CA ILE A 155 6.41 -6.30 22.30
C ILE A 155 7.27 -5.03 22.35
N LYS A 156 8.56 -5.20 22.60
CA LYS A 156 9.59 -4.18 22.41
C LYS A 156 10.37 -4.54 21.14
N LEU A 157 10.53 -3.56 20.25
CA LEU A 157 11.48 -3.64 19.14
C LEU A 157 12.91 -3.47 19.64
#